data_AF-A0A962VNS7-F1
#
_entry.id   AF-A0A962VNS7-F1
#
_cell.length_a   1.000
_cell.length_b   1.000
_cell.length_c   1.000
_cell.angle_alpha   90.00
_cell.angle_beta   90.00
_cell.angle_gamma   90.00
#
_symmetry.space_group_name_H-M   'P 1'
#
loop_
_entity.id
_entity.type
_entity.pdbx_description
1 polymer ?
#
loop_
_entity_poly.entity_id
_entity_poly.type
_entity_poly.pdbx_seq_one_letter_code
_entity_poly.pdbx_strand_id
1 'polypeptide(L)'
;MRILLSNDDGYQAPGLAALHSAISGIAETVVVAPDRDRSGASNSLTLEQPIRARAGENGFIRVEGTPTDCVHLAITGLLEEEPDMVVSGINAGANMGDDVIYSGTVAAATEGRFLGYPAIAISIASHTPRYFDSAARVA
;
A
#
# COMPACT_ATOMS: atom_id res chain seq x y z
N MET A 1 17.05 5.44 4.92
CA MET A 1 15.81 4.76 5.29
C MET A 1 14.98 4.63 4.02
N ARG A 2 14.57 3.41 3.69
CA ARG A 2 13.78 3.05 2.52
C ARG A 2 12.40 2.59 2.97
N ILE A 3 11.34 3.18 2.46
CA ILE A 3 9.97 2.87 2.85
C ILE A 3 9.21 2.31 1.65
N LEU A 4 8.63 1.13 1.83
CA LEU A 4 7.70 0.52 0.87
C LEU A 4 6.30 1.09 1.09
N LEU A 5 5.71 1.64 0.03
CA LEU A 5 4.35 2.16 0.01
C LEU A 5 3.43 1.24 -0.81
N SER A 6 2.23 1.00 -0.29
CA SER A 6 1.17 0.22 -0.96
C SER A 6 -0.22 0.78 -0.60
N ASN A 7 -1.29 0.25 -1.21
CA ASN A 7 -2.68 0.54 -0.87
C ASN A 7 -3.62 -0.55 -1.44
N ASP A 8 -4.93 -0.38 -1.24
CA ASP A 8 -5.98 -1.15 -1.93
C ASP A 8 -6.80 -0.36 -2.95
N ASP A 9 -6.75 0.97 -2.96
CA ASP A 9 -7.41 1.81 -3.99
C ASP A 9 -6.73 1.75 -5.39
N GLY A 10 -5.50 1.20 -5.46
CA GLY A 10 -4.71 1.05 -6.68
C GLY A 10 -3.64 2.13 -6.91
N TYR A 11 -2.72 1.87 -7.84
CA TYR A 11 -1.49 2.66 -8.04
C TYR A 11 -1.70 4.12 -8.51
N GLN A 12 -2.89 4.44 -9.02
CA GLN A 12 -3.27 5.80 -9.45
C GLN A 12 -4.09 6.55 -8.41
N ALA A 13 -4.32 5.97 -7.23
CA ALA A 13 -5.17 6.57 -6.22
C ALA A 13 -4.56 7.89 -5.70
N PRO A 14 -5.39 8.94 -5.53
CA PRO A 14 -4.90 10.23 -5.04
C PRO A 14 -4.32 10.13 -3.62
N GLY A 15 -4.84 9.25 -2.77
CA GLY A 15 -4.33 9.02 -1.42
C GLY A 15 -2.92 8.42 -1.40
N LEU A 16 -2.62 7.50 -2.31
CA LEU A 16 -1.27 6.92 -2.46
C LEU A 16 -0.28 7.94 -3.03
N ALA A 17 -0.72 8.74 -4.02
CA ALA A 17 0.10 9.81 -4.57
C ALA A 17 0.44 10.88 -3.51
N ALA A 18 -0.52 11.26 -2.67
CA ALA A 18 -0.31 12.18 -1.57
C ALA A 18 0.65 11.60 -0.51
N LEU A 19 0.48 10.33 -0.16
CA LEU A 19 1.37 9.63 0.78
C LEU A 19 2.81 9.59 0.27
N HIS A 20 3.00 9.17 -0.99
CA HIS A 20 4.31 9.17 -1.64
C HIS A 20 4.95 10.56 -1.60
N SER A 21 4.22 11.60 -2.05
CA SER A 21 4.71 12.97 -2.05
C SER A 21 5.20 13.45 -0.66
N ALA A 22 4.47 13.11 0.41
CA ALA A 22 4.86 13.49 1.77
C ALA A 22 6.11 12.75 2.27
N ILE A 23 6.18 11.43 2.06
CA ILE A 23 7.27 10.60 2.60
C ILE A 23 8.56 10.75 1.77
N SER A 24 8.47 10.96 0.45
CA SER A 24 9.65 11.15 -0.42
C SER A 24 10.52 12.35 -0.02
N GLY A 25 9.99 13.29 0.77
CA GLY A 25 10.74 14.42 1.31
C GLY A 25 11.67 14.08 2.48
N ILE A 26 11.49 12.91 3.11
CA ILE A 26 12.21 12.51 4.34
C ILE A 26 12.88 11.13 4.26
N ALA A 27 12.48 10.30 3.29
CA ALA A 27 13.00 8.95 3.09
C ALA A 27 12.97 8.56 1.61
N GLU A 28 13.74 7.53 1.24
CA GLU A 28 13.59 6.92 -0.07
C GLU A 28 12.27 6.13 -0.09
N THR A 29 11.45 6.33 -1.11
CA THR A 29 10.16 5.66 -1.25
C THR A 29 10.15 4.75 -2.47
N VAL A 30 9.65 3.54 -2.28
CA VAL A 30 9.32 2.62 -3.38
C VAL A 30 7.84 2.28 -3.31
N VAL A 31 7.14 2.40 -4.43
CA VAL A 31 5.68 2.16 -4.47
C VAL A 31 5.40 0.88 -5.24
N VAL A 32 4.72 -0.06 -4.58
CA VAL A 32 4.21 -1.29 -5.19
C VAL A 32 2.74 -1.42 -4.82
N ALA A 33 1.84 -1.29 -5.78
CA ALA A 33 0.40 -1.22 -5.55
C ALA A 33 -0.40 -1.98 -6.61
N PRO A 34 -1.68 -2.32 -6.33
CA PRO A 34 -2.54 -2.98 -7.30
C PRO A 34 -2.75 -2.15 -8.58
N ASP A 35 -2.96 -2.83 -9.70
CA ASP A 35 -3.26 -2.20 -11.00
C ASP A 35 -4.62 -1.49 -11.06
N ARG A 36 -5.54 -1.86 -10.15
CA ARG A 36 -6.90 -1.34 -10.02
C ARG A 36 -7.35 -1.40 -8.56
N ASP A 37 -8.50 -0.80 -8.27
CA ASP A 37 -9.15 -0.89 -6.96
C ASP A 37 -9.39 -2.37 -6.56
N ARG A 38 -8.92 -2.72 -5.37
CA ARG A 38 -9.01 -4.03 -4.70
C ARG A 38 -9.58 -3.88 -3.28
N SER A 39 -10.41 -2.87 -3.05
CA SER A 39 -11.13 -2.68 -1.78
C SER A 39 -11.82 -3.97 -1.35
N GLY A 40 -11.64 -4.35 -0.09
CA GLY A 40 -12.20 -5.58 0.48
C GLY A 40 -11.46 -6.87 0.13
N ALA A 41 -10.27 -6.80 -0.48
CA ALA A 41 -9.46 -7.98 -0.78
C ALA A 41 -8.98 -8.74 0.48
N SER A 42 -8.99 -8.10 1.66
CA SER A 42 -8.44 -8.66 2.91
C SER A 42 -7.00 -9.18 2.71
N ASN A 43 -6.55 -10.12 3.55
CA ASN A 43 -5.23 -10.75 3.52
C ASN A 43 -5.10 -11.85 2.44
N SER A 44 -5.80 -11.75 1.31
CA SER A 44 -5.71 -12.79 0.28
C SER A 44 -4.36 -12.74 -0.44
N LEU A 45 -3.73 -13.92 -0.59
CA LEU A 45 -2.54 -14.14 -1.43
C LEU A 45 -2.92 -14.95 -2.66
N THR A 46 -2.41 -14.55 -3.82
CA THR A 46 -2.65 -15.25 -5.08
C THR A 46 -1.67 -16.41 -5.23
N LEU A 47 -2.15 -17.64 -5.08
CA LEU A 47 -1.32 -18.86 -5.09
C LEU A 47 -1.50 -19.73 -6.34
N GLU A 48 -2.66 -19.65 -6.99
CA GLU A 48 -3.05 -20.59 -8.06
C GLU A 48 -2.60 -20.15 -9.47
N GLN A 49 -2.17 -18.90 -9.62
CA GLN A 49 -1.90 -18.27 -10.91
C GLN A 49 -0.73 -17.30 -10.83
N PRO A 50 0.06 -17.16 -11.90
CA PRO A 50 1.19 -16.23 -11.92
C PRO A 50 0.71 -14.78 -11.91
N ILE A 51 1.46 -13.93 -11.22
CA ILE A 51 1.20 -12.49 -11.09
C ILE A 51 2.18 -11.73 -11.99
N ARG A 52 1.74 -10.60 -12.56
CA ARG A 52 2.59 -9.70 -13.35
C ARG A 52 2.79 -8.38 -12.62
N ALA A 53 4.04 -7.94 -12.53
CA ALA A 53 4.41 -6.61 -12.06
C ALA A 53 4.97 -5.78 -13.23
N ARG A 54 4.59 -4.50 -13.32
CA ARG A 54 5.05 -3.59 -14.40
C ARG A 54 5.22 -2.17 -13.86
N ALA A 55 6.14 -1.41 -14.45
CA ALA A 55 6.22 0.02 -14.19
C ALA A 55 4.99 0.76 -14.76
N GLY A 56 4.39 1.63 -13.94
CA GLY A 56 3.41 2.64 -14.32
C GLY A 56 4.08 3.88 -14.89
N GLU A 57 3.29 4.71 -15.58
CA GLU A 57 3.79 5.95 -16.18
C GLU A 57 4.28 6.96 -15.13
N ASN A 58 3.76 6.89 -13.90
CA ASN A 58 4.19 7.67 -12.75
C ASN A 58 5.44 7.11 -12.03
N GLY A 59 6.05 6.05 -12.56
CA GLY A 59 7.21 5.38 -11.96
C GLY A 59 6.89 4.37 -10.87
N PHE A 60 5.62 4.21 -10.48
CA PHE A 60 5.22 3.22 -9.47
C PHE A 60 5.16 1.82 -10.08
N ILE A 61 5.39 0.79 -9.28
CA ILE A 61 5.21 -0.59 -9.73
C ILE A 61 3.75 -0.97 -9.52
N ARG A 62 3.06 -1.31 -10.62
CA ARG A 62 1.70 -1.86 -10.56
C ARG A 62 1.73 -3.38 -10.65
N VAL A 63 0.91 -4.03 -9.84
CA VAL A 63 0.81 -5.49 -9.76
C VAL A 63 -0.62 -5.92 -10.10
N GLU A 64 -0.75 -6.91 -10.98
CA GLU A 64 -2.04 -7.53 -11.32
C GLU A 64 -2.50 -8.50 -10.19
N GLY A 65 -2.59 -8.02 -8.95
CA GLY A 65 -2.76 -8.83 -7.73
C GLY A 65 -3.49 -8.11 -6.59
N THR A 66 -3.38 -8.64 -5.38
CA THR A 66 -3.94 -8.07 -4.14
C THR A 66 -2.94 -7.10 -3.47
N PRO A 67 -3.37 -6.29 -2.49
CA PRO A 67 -2.44 -5.46 -1.70
C PRO A 67 -1.38 -6.30 -0.97
N THR A 68 -1.77 -7.48 -0.49
CA THR A 68 -0.87 -8.47 0.13
C THR A 68 0.15 -8.98 -0.87
N ASP A 69 -0.27 -9.33 -2.09
CA ASP A 69 0.64 -9.75 -3.17
C ASP A 69 1.68 -8.65 -3.47
N CYS A 70 1.28 -7.38 -3.45
CA CYS A 70 2.17 -6.25 -3.70
C CYS A 70 3.30 -6.20 -2.67
N VAL A 71 2.96 -6.29 -1.38
CA VAL A 71 3.94 -6.24 -0.29
C VAL A 71 4.81 -7.50 -0.25
N HIS A 72 4.18 -8.66 -0.42
CA HIS A 72 4.88 -9.94 -0.43
C HIS A 72 5.92 -9.97 -1.55
N LEU A 73 5.52 -9.71 -2.79
CA LEU A 73 6.44 -9.68 -3.94
C LEU A 73 7.56 -8.66 -3.76
N ALA A 74 7.22 -7.45 -3.30
CA ALA A 74 8.20 -6.38 -3.06
C ALA A 74 9.36 -6.85 -2.16
N ILE A 75 9.03 -7.50 -1.05
CA ILE A 75 9.99 -7.92 -0.03
C ILE A 75 10.70 -9.23 -0.41
N THR A 76 10.02 -10.18 -1.05
CA THR A 76 10.58 -11.52 -1.31
C THR A 76 11.33 -11.63 -2.65
N GLY A 77 11.80 -10.52 -3.22
CA GLY A 77 12.72 -10.53 -4.37
C GLY A 77 12.31 -9.75 -5.61
N LEU A 78 11.19 -9.00 -5.59
CA LEU A 78 10.90 -8.03 -6.65
C LEU A 78 11.81 -6.80 -6.55
N LEU A 79 12.14 -6.37 -5.33
CA LEU A 79 13.08 -5.29 -5.08
C LEU A 79 14.49 -5.85 -4.86
N GLU A 80 15.50 -5.18 -5.42
CA GLU A 80 16.90 -5.53 -5.19
C GLU A 80 17.36 -5.23 -3.76
N GLU A 81 16.84 -4.15 -3.18
CA GLU A 81 17.10 -3.74 -1.80
C GLU A 81 15.79 -3.82 -0.99
N GLU A 82 15.84 -4.44 0.18
CA GLU A 82 14.68 -4.56 1.07
C GLU A 82 14.32 -3.21 1.70
N PRO A 83 13.03 -2.95 1.99
CA PRO A 83 12.63 -1.75 2.71
C PRO A 83 12.95 -1.85 4.21
N ASP A 84 13.04 -0.73 4.90
CA ASP A 84 13.14 -0.68 6.37
C ASP A 84 11.76 -0.71 7.06
N MET A 85 10.69 -0.35 6.33
CA MET A 85 9.31 -0.23 6.83
C MET A 85 8.29 -0.32 5.68
N VAL A 86 7.08 -0.75 6.01
CA VAL A 86 5.91 -0.71 5.11
C VAL A 86 4.89 0.34 5.58
N VAL A 87 4.42 1.19 4.67
CA VAL A 87 3.30 2.11 4.93
C VAL A 87 2.21 1.89 3.88
N SER A 88 1.01 1.56 4.34
CA SER A 88 -0.14 1.29 3.48
C SER A 88 -1.17 2.41 3.59
N GLY A 89 -1.62 2.95 2.44
CA GLY A 89 -2.63 3.99 2.36
C GLY A 89 -2.27 5.09 1.35
N ILE A 90 -2.79 6.31 1.49
CA ILE A 90 -3.86 6.69 2.43
C ILE A 90 -5.20 6.20 1.87
N ASN A 91 -5.89 5.34 2.62
CA ASN A 91 -7.15 4.76 2.17
C ASN A 91 -8.27 5.80 2.04
N ALA A 92 -9.07 5.69 0.98
CA ALA A 92 -10.27 6.46 0.74
C ALA A 92 -11.49 5.96 1.56
N GLY A 93 -11.34 5.87 2.87
CA GLY A 93 -12.41 5.44 3.78
C GLY A 93 -11.86 5.03 5.15
N ALA A 94 -12.75 4.94 6.14
CA ALA A 94 -12.38 4.46 7.46
C ALA A 94 -12.13 2.95 7.46
N ASN A 95 -11.19 2.49 8.29
CA ASN A 95 -11.09 1.10 8.72
C ASN A 95 -11.11 1.07 10.25
N MET A 96 -12.31 0.92 10.83
CA MET A 96 -12.53 1.01 12.28
C MET A 96 -13.24 -0.25 12.80
N GLY A 97 -12.84 -0.73 13.97
CA GLY A 97 -13.46 -1.91 14.57
C GLY A 97 -13.36 -3.14 13.65
N ASP A 98 -14.51 -3.74 13.33
CA ASP A 98 -14.58 -5.00 12.57
C ASP A 98 -14.15 -4.83 11.10
N ASP A 99 -14.18 -3.61 10.55
CA ASP A 99 -13.74 -3.31 9.18
C ASP A 99 -12.28 -3.71 8.95
N VAL A 100 -11.47 -3.71 10.01
CA VAL A 100 -10.04 -4.03 9.96
C VAL A 100 -9.78 -5.43 9.38
N ILE A 101 -10.64 -6.40 9.68
CA ILE A 101 -10.46 -7.80 9.23
C ILE A 101 -10.58 -7.92 7.70
N TYR A 102 -11.34 -7.03 7.08
CA TYR A 102 -11.65 -7.06 5.65
C TYR A 102 -10.82 -6.05 4.83
N SER A 103 -10.11 -5.15 5.49
CA SER A 103 -9.38 -4.05 4.86
C SER A 103 -8.16 -4.52 4.08
N GLY A 104 -8.08 -4.15 2.79
CA GLY A 104 -6.87 -4.36 1.99
C GLY A 104 -5.73 -3.43 2.40
N THR A 105 -6.04 -2.19 2.78
CA THR A 105 -5.06 -1.26 3.35
C THR A 105 -4.40 -1.83 4.62
N VAL A 106 -5.18 -2.35 5.57
CA VAL A 106 -4.60 -2.96 6.78
C VAL A 106 -3.90 -4.28 6.46
N ALA A 107 -4.42 -5.05 5.50
CA ALA A 107 -3.80 -6.30 5.07
C ALA A 107 -2.37 -6.11 4.55
N ALA A 108 -2.14 -5.11 3.69
CA ALA A 108 -0.81 -4.80 3.19
C ALA A 108 0.19 -4.45 4.32
N ALA A 109 -0.23 -3.66 5.32
CA ALA A 109 0.61 -3.40 6.49
C ALA A 109 0.85 -4.67 7.34
N THR A 110 -0.17 -5.50 7.49
CA THR A 110 -0.09 -6.77 8.23
C THR A 110 0.90 -7.73 7.59
N GLU A 111 0.95 -7.79 6.26
CA GLU A 111 1.91 -8.61 5.52
C GLU A 111 3.35 -8.16 5.77
N GLY A 112 3.61 -6.84 5.72
CA GLY A 112 4.91 -6.29 6.09
C GLY A 112 5.33 -6.70 7.50
N ARG A 113 4.38 -6.68 8.45
CA ARG A 113 4.60 -7.14 9.81
C ARG A 113 4.90 -8.64 9.88
N PHE A 114 4.21 -9.49 9.13
CA PHE A 114 4.48 -10.93 9.11
C PHE A 114 5.86 -11.25 8.54
N LEU A 115 6.35 -10.45 7.60
CA LEU A 115 7.70 -10.56 7.05
C LEU A 115 8.79 -9.92 7.93
N GLY A 116 8.43 -9.42 9.12
CA GLY A 116 9.39 -8.96 10.13
C GLY A 116 9.63 -7.46 10.17
N TYR A 117 8.90 -6.67 9.38
CA TYR A 117 9.10 -5.24 9.26
C TYR A 117 8.14 -4.43 10.14
N PRO A 118 8.54 -3.25 10.64
CA PRO A 118 7.61 -2.24 11.12
C PRO A 118 6.61 -1.88 10.02
N ALA A 119 5.34 -1.71 10.39
CA ALA A 119 4.31 -1.40 9.42
C ALA A 119 3.22 -0.47 9.97
N ILE A 120 2.69 0.40 9.10
CA ILE A 120 1.64 1.37 9.41
C ILE A 120 0.56 1.32 8.33
N ALA A 121 -0.71 1.37 8.72
CA ALA A 121 -1.84 1.57 7.82
C ALA A 121 -2.51 2.92 8.12
N ILE A 122 -2.79 3.72 7.09
CA ILE A 122 -3.34 5.07 7.20
C ILE A 122 -4.63 5.17 6.40
N SER A 123 -5.70 5.63 7.06
CA SER A 123 -7.05 5.69 6.50
C SER A 123 -7.71 7.03 6.87
N ILE A 124 -8.45 7.65 5.94
CA ILE A 124 -9.22 8.86 6.23
C ILE A 124 -10.64 8.49 6.66
N ALA A 125 -11.03 8.97 7.84
CA ALA A 125 -12.38 8.79 8.36
C ALA A 125 -13.44 9.69 7.66
N SER A 126 -13.65 9.47 6.36
CA SER A 126 -14.64 10.18 5.55
C SER A 126 -15.20 9.29 4.45
N HIS A 127 -16.50 9.41 4.18
CA HIS A 127 -17.15 8.80 3.00
C HIS A 127 -16.88 9.58 1.70
N THR A 128 -16.42 10.82 1.81
CA THR A 128 -16.02 11.65 0.66
C THR A 128 -14.66 12.30 0.98
N PRO A 129 -13.56 11.53 0.92
CA PRO A 129 -12.25 12.02 1.29
C PRO A 129 -11.79 13.13 0.32
N ARG A 130 -11.47 14.30 0.89
CA ARG A 130 -11.01 15.49 0.14
C ARG A 130 -9.66 16.02 0.60
N TYR A 131 -9.23 15.67 1.81
CA TYR A 131 -8.08 16.27 2.48
C TYR A 131 -6.96 15.24 2.68
N PHE A 132 -6.54 14.58 1.60
CA PHE A 132 -5.45 13.60 1.64
C PHE A 132 -4.15 14.23 2.17
N ASP A 133 -3.87 15.48 1.82
CA ASP A 133 -2.71 16.23 2.31
C ASP A 133 -2.69 16.34 3.85
N SER A 134 -3.84 16.43 4.51
CA SER A 134 -3.90 16.48 5.97
C SER A 134 -3.46 15.17 6.61
N ALA A 135 -3.87 14.03 6.06
CA ALA A 135 -3.43 12.72 6.51
C ALA A 135 -1.96 12.46 6.13
N ALA A 136 -1.54 12.89 4.94
CA ALA A 136 -0.17 12.77 4.47
C ALA A 136 0.84 13.56 5.33
N ARG A 137 0.42 14.67 5.93
CA ARG A 137 1.25 15.42 6.90
C ARG A 137 1.44 14.71 8.24
N VAL A 138 0.58 13.76 8.58
CA VAL A 138 0.67 12.97 9.81
C VAL A 138 1.53 11.72 9.60
N ALA A 139 1.55 11.21 8.36
CA ALA A 139 2.43 10.13 7.91
C ALA A 139 3.90 10.56 7.99
#